data_AF-A0A7X6WRF0-F1
#
_entry.id   AF-A0A7X6WRF0-F1
#
_cell.length_a   1.000
_cell.length_b   1.000
_cell.length_c   1.000
_cell.angle_alpha   90.00
_cell.angle_beta   90.00
_cell.angle_gamma   90.00
#
_symmetry.space_group_name_H-M   'P 1'
#
loop_
_entity.id
_entity.type
_entity.pdbx_description
1 polymer ?
#
loop_
_entity_poly.entity_id
_entity_poly.type
_entity_poly.pdbx_seq_one_letter_code
_entity_poly.pdbx_strand_id
1 'polypeptide(L)'
;MDIKRKESKLVISNQSSVIKTPKKKRLVLGFKKHSSYKTYLSNMTNFLFKTKKRKLIFSLALILLIIAPLSFYLWNKQAGASWWNSDWNYRRSITINSAQIPGDLNNFPMLVSFTDSNLINKTQSNGNDIIFIEENGTRLNHEIEKFDNTTGELVVWVKIPELDGDNDSIIYMYYGNQTVDNQQRPEDVWDEN
;
A
#
# COMPACT_ATOMS: atom_id res chain seq x y z
N MET A 1 34.39 -43.66 17.66
CA MET A 1 33.30 -43.66 16.67
C MET A 1 33.49 -42.38 15.86
N ASP A 2 34.33 -42.46 14.82
CA ASP A 2 34.87 -41.30 14.13
C ASP A 2 33.88 -40.73 13.12
N ILE A 3 33.36 -39.55 13.43
CA ILE A 3 32.49 -38.76 12.57
C ILE A 3 33.37 -38.09 11.51
N LYS A 4 33.51 -38.75 10.35
CA LYS A 4 34.17 -38.17 9.17
C LYS A 4 33.36 -36.99 8.63
N ARG A 5 33.84 -35.79 8.93
CA ARG A 5 33.38 -34.49 8.41
C ARG A 5 33.55 -34.47 6.88
N LYS A 6 32.43 -34.34 6.15
CA LYS A 6 32.40 -34.30 4.68
C LYS A 6 32.48 -32.84 4.24
N GLU A 7 33.65 -32.38 3.81
CA GLU A 7 33.84 -31.03 3.28
C GLU A 7 33.40 -30.98 1.80
N SER A 8 32.30 -30.29 1.50
CA SER A 8 31.93 -29.94 0.13
C SER A 8 32.58 -28.62 -0.26
N LYS A 9 33.70 -28.70 -1.00
CA LYS A 9 34.37 -27.57 -1.63
C LYS A 9 33.48 -27.00 -2.76
N LEU A 10 32.94 -25.81 -2.55
CA LEU A 10 32.31 -24.99 -3.60
C LEU A 10 33.41 -24.38 -4.47
N VAL A 11 33.56 -24.87 -5.70
CA VAL A 11 34.43 -24.29 -6.72
C VAL A 11 33.59 -23.32 -7.55
N ILE A 12 33.78 -22.01 -7.34
CA ILE A 12 33.16 -20.97 -8.17
C ILE A 12 34.03 -20.81 -9.42
N SER A 13 33.56 -21.32 -10.57
CA SER A 13 34.22 -21.13 -11.85
C SER A 13 33.90 -19.74 -12.41
N ASN A 14 34.91 -18.88 -12.47
CA ASN A 14 34.79 -17.53 -12.99
C ASN A 14 34.97 -17.56 -14.52
N GLN A 15 33.91 -17.87 -15.28
CA GLN A 15 33.96 -17.80 -16.74
C GLN A 15 33.71 -16.36 -17.23
N SER A 16 34.80 -15.64 -17.47
CA SER A 16 34.78 -14.38 -18.21
C SER A 16 34.58 -14.67 -19.70
N SER A 17 33.39 -14.41 -20.24
CA SER A 17 33.14 -14.51 -21.68
C SER A 17 33.50 -13.18 -22.36
N VAL A 18 34.57 -13.20 -23.15
CA VAL A 18 34.99 -12.07 -23.99
C VAL A 18 34.08 -12.01 -25.22
N ILE A 19 33.18 -11.02 -25.27
CA ILE A 19 32.28 -10.80 -26.41
C ILE A 19 33.07 -10.11 -27.53
N LYS A 20 33.43 -10.86 -28.58
CA LYS A 20 33.96 -10.29 -29.84
C LYS A 20 32.79 -9.87 -30.73
N THR A 21 32.75 -8.60 -31.13
CA THR A 21 31.77 -8.08 -32.09
C THR A 21 31.92 -8.75 -33.46
N PRO A 22 30.82 -9.24 -34.09
CA PRO A 22 30.90 -9.89 -35.40
C PRO A 22 31.26 -8.89 -36.51
N LYS A 23 32.22 -9.28 -37.38
CA LYS A 23 32.57 -8.55 -38.61
C LYS A 23 31.36 -8.45 -39.54
N LYS A 24 31.03 -7.22 -39.92
CA LYS A 24 29.90 -6.84 -40.79
C LYS A 24 30.06 -7.49 -42.18
N LYS A 25 29.35 -8.58 -42.48
CA LYS A 25 29.16 -9.05 -43.86
C LYS A 25 28.20 -8.08 -44.56
N ARG A 26 28.66 -7.41 -45.64
CA ARG A 26 27.78 -6.60 -46.50
C ARG A 26 26.84 -7.54 -47.26
N LEU A 27 25.59 -7.66 -46.80
CA LEU A 27 24.50 -8.18 -47.62
C LEU A 27 24.13 -7.09 -48.63
N VAL A 28 24.39 -7.29 -49.91
CA VAL A 28 23.81 -6.44 -50.96
C VAL A 28 22.40 -6.98 -51.21
N LEU A 29 21.44 -6.46 -50.45
CA LEU A 29 20.01 -6.71 -50.70
C LEU A 29 19.60 -5.90 -51.93
N GLY A 30 19.31 -6.59 -53.02
CA GLY A 30 18.53 -6.01 -54.11
C GLY A 30 17.14 -5.69 -53.60
N PHE A 31 16.89 -4.45 -53.18
CA PHE A 31 15.56 -4.01 -52.78
C PHE A 31 14.67 -3.90 -54.03
N LYS A 32 13.98 -4.98 -54.37
CA LYS A 32 12.88 -4.92 -55.32
C LYS A 32 11.77 -4.09 -54.65
N LYS A 33 11.52 -2.89 -55.16
CA LYS A 33 10.49 -1.96 -54.64
C LYS A 33 9.10 -2.59 -54.81
N HIS A 34 8.63 -3.33 -53.81
CA HIS A 34 7.28 -3.88 -53.83
C HIS A 34 6.25 -2.76 -53.60
N SER A 35 5.47 -2.45 -54.63
CA SER A 35 4.42 -1.43 -54.60
C SER A 35 3.25 -1.77 -53.66
N SER A 36 3.15 -3.02 -53.18
CA SER A 36 1.96 -3.54 -52.52
C SER A 36 1.65 -2.85 -51.18
N TYR A 37 2.64 -2.55 -50.33
CA TYR A 37 2.37 -1.89 -49.04
C TYR A 37 1.84 -0.46 -49.19
N LYS A 38 2.25 0.25 -50.25
CA LYS A 38 1.69 1.58 -50.56
C LYS A 38 0.22 1.48 -50.94
N THR A 39 -0.17 0.42 -51.63
CA THR A 39 -1.57 0.13 -51.96
C THR A 39 -2.39 -0.21 -50.71
N TYR A 40 -1.86 -1.02 -49.79
CA TYR A 40 -2.56 -1.30 -48.52
C TYR A 40 -2.69 -0.05 -47.64
N LEU A 41 -1.63 0.74 -47.50
CA LEU A 41 -1.67 1.98 -46.72
C LEU A 41 -2.57 3.05 -47.35
N SER A 42 -2.57 3.19 -48.68
CA SER A 42 -3.47 4.14 -49.36
C SER A 42 -4.93 3.71 -49.31
N ASN A 43 -5.22 2.42 -49.48
CA ASN A 43 -6.59 1.91 -49.32
C ASN A 43 -7.09 2.03 -47.87
N MET A 44 -6.21 1.75 -46.90
CA MET A 44 -6.52 1.87 -45.48
C MET A 44 -6.75 3.33 -45.08
N THR A 45 -5.88 4.25 -45.51
CA THR A 45 -6.09 5.69 -45.25
C THR A 45 -7.36 6.19 -45.93
N ASN A 46 -7.63 5.83 -47.19
CA ASN A 46 -8.86 6.23 -47.87
C ASN A 46 -10.12 5.65 -47.21
N PHE A 47 -10.06 4.43 -46.68
CA PHE A 47 -11.18 3.80 -45.97
C PHE A 47 -11.44 4.46 -44.61
N LEU A 48 -10.40 4.68 -43.81
CA LEU A 48 -10.47 5.28 -42.47
C LEU A 48 -10.87 6.77 -42.51
N PHE A 49 -10.54 7.46 -43.60
CA PHE A 49 -10.64 8.93 -43.68
C PHE A 49 -11.62 9.45 -44.74
N LYS A 50 -12.44 8.57 -45.35
CA LYS A 50 -13.32 8.91 -46.49
C LYS A 50 -14.34 10.01 -46.20
N THR A 51 -14.82 10.14 -44.97
CA THR A 51 -15.85 11.13 -44.60
C THR A 51 -15.51 11.80 -43.28
N LYS A 52 -15.81 13.11 -43.16
CA LYS A 52 -15.56 13.89 -41.93
C LYS A 52 -16.15 13.21 -40.68
N LYS A 53 -17.32 12.57 -40.82
CA LYS A 53 -17.98 11.81 -39.74
C LYS A 53 -17.17 10.58 -39.30
N ARG A 54 -16.56 9.82 -40.22
CA ARG A 54 -15.70 8.67 -39.87
C ARG A 54 -14.39 9.10 -39.22
N LYS A 55 -13.78 10.20 -39.67
CA LYS A 55 -12.62 10.80 -38.98
C LYS A 55 -12.94 11.16 -37.54
N LEU A 56 -14.12 11.75 -37.32
CA LEU A 56 -14.58 12.14 -35.99
C LEU A 56 -14.82 10.92 -35.09
N ILE A 57 -15.48 9.88 -35.61
CA ILE A 57 -15.76 8.63 -34.87
C ILE A 57 -14.45 7.92 -34.47
N PHE A 58 -13.49 7.79 -35.39
CA PHE A 58 -12.19 7.19 -35.08
C PHE A 58 -11.34 8.05 -34.13
N SER A 59 -11.39 9.38 -34.25
CA SER A 59 -10.72 10.28 -33.33
C SER A 59 -11.28 10.16 -31.91
N LEU A 60 -12.60 10.06 -31.74
CA LEU A 60 -13.25 9.86 -30.43
C LEU A 60 -12.95 8.48 -29.84
N ALA A 61 -12.97 7.42 -30.66
CA ALA A 61 -12.65 6.07 -30.22
C ALA A 61 -11.18 5.94 -29.76
N LEU A 62 -10.25 6.61 -30.43
CA LEU A 62 -8.83 6.62 -30.04
C LEU A 62 -8.60 7.38 -28.73
N ILE A 63 -9.32 8.50 -28.52
CA ILE A 63 -9.27 9.28 -27.28
C ILE A 63 -9.82 8.44 -26.10
N LEU A 64 -10.93 7.72 -26.28
CA LEU A 64 -11.50 6.83 -25.25
C LEU A 64 -10.58 5.65 -24.90
N LEU A 65 -9.87 5.10 -25.89
CA LEU A 65 -8.88 4.02 -25.69
C LEU A 65 -7.67 4.42 -24.86
N ILE A 66 -7.35 5.71 -24.80
CA ILE A 66 -6.23 6.26 -24.00
C ILE A 66 -6.74 6.73 -22.62
N ILE A 67 -7.94 7.31 -22.57
CA ILE A 67 -8.52 7.82 -21.31
C ILE A 67 -8.93 6.68 -20.37
N ALA A 68 -9.50 5.57 -20.86
CA ALA A 68 -9.97 4.48 -19.99
C ALA A 68 -8.85 3.78 -19.18
N PRO A 69 -7.68 3.41 -19.77
CA PRO A 69 -6.55 2.91 -18.99
C PRO A 69 -5.91 3.98 -18.10
N LEU A 70 -5.88 5.25 -18.54
CA LEU A 70 -5.35 6.35 -17.73
C LEU A 70 -6.24 6.63 -16.50
N SER A 71 -7.56 6.62 -16.68
CA SER A 71 -8.51 6.76 -15.56
C SER A 71 -8.50 5.54 -14.65
N PHE A 72 -8.32 4.32 -15.17
CA PHE A 72 -8.06 3.13 -14.35
C PHE A 72 -6.73 3.21 -13.57
N TYR A 73 -5.68 3.79 -14.17
CA TYR A 73 -4.41 4.04 -13.47
C TYR A 73 -4.53 5.11 -12.38
N LEU A 74 -5.40 6.10 -12.57
CA LEU A 74 -5.68 7.16 -11.59
C LEU A 74 -6.66 6.73 -10.49
N TRP A 75 -7.50 5.72 -10.71
CA TRP A 75 -8.44 5.18 -9.72
C TRP A 75 -7.78 4.25 -8.70
N ASN A 76 -6.61 3.69 -9.00
CA ASN A 76 -5.87 2.76 -8.12
C ASN A 76 -4.98 3.47 -7.06
N LYS A 77 -5.30 4.71 -6.68
CA LYS A 77 -4.69 5.35 -5.51
C LYS A 77 -5.57 5.02 -4.31
N GLN A 78 -5.35 3.87 -3.68
CA GLN A 78 -5.74 3.68 -2.28
C GLN A 78 -4.98 4.76 -1.50
N ALA A 79 -5.63 5.88 -1.22
CA ALA A 79 -5.08 6.92 -0.39
C ALA A 79 -5.07 6.36 1.03
N GLY A 80 -3.97 5.70 1.42
CA GLY A 80 -3.75 5.45 2.84
C GLY A 80 -3.82 6.78 3.57
N ALA A 81 -4.46 6.80 4.75
CA ALA A 81 -4.64 8.04 5.50
C ALA A 81 -3.33 8.83 5.58
N SER A 82 -3.41 10.14 5.32
CA SER A 82 -2.30 11.05 5.52
C SER A 82 -1.76 10.90 6.94
N TRP A 83 -0.45 11.15 7.12
CA TRP A 83 0.13 11.17 8.45
C TRP A 83 -0.57 12.25 9.29
N TRP A 84 -1.13 11.86 10.44
CA TRP A 84 -1.99 12.75 11.25
C TRP A 84 -1.20 13.89 11.89
N ASN A 85 -0.06 13.56 12.51
CA ASN A 85 0.81 14.54 13.16
C ASN A 85 2.27 14.08 13.09
N SER A 86 3.16 14.93 12.56
CA SER A 86 4.58 14.64 12.36
C SER A 86 5.38 14.47 13.65
N ASP A 87 4.88 14.95 14.80
CA ASP A 87 5.57 14.84 16.08
C ASP A 87 5.52 13.40 16.64
N TRP A 88 4.58 12.59 16.14
CA TRP A 88 4.56 11.15 16.33
C TRP A 88 5.31 10.47 15.19
N ASN A 89 6.38 9.77 15.53
CA ASN A 89 7.32 9.22 14.55
C ASN A 89 6.89 7.86 13.96
N TYR A 90 5.95 7.18 14.62
CA TYR A 90 5.52 5.84 14.23
C TYR A 90 3.99 5.72 14.20
N ARG A 91 3.52 4.83 13.33
CA ARG A 91 2.11 4.49 13.16
C ARG A 91 1.95 2.99 12.91
N ARG A 92 0.96 2.40 13.54
CA ARG A 92 0.49 1.03 13.28
C ARG A 92 -0.98 1.08 12.89
N SER A 93 -1.34 0.43 11.79
CA SER A 93 -2.74 0.19 11.44
C SER A 93 -3.30 -0.97 12.24
N ILE A 94 -4.54 -0.85 12.68
CA ILE A 94 -5.32 -1.89 13.34
C ILE A 94 -6.60 -2.03 12.51
N THR A 95 -6.82 -3.23 11.98
CA THR A 95 -8.04 -3.57 11.24
C THR A 95 -9.00 -4.25 12.19
N ILE A 96 -10.21 -3.72 12.27
CA ILE A 96 -11.34 -4.26 13.02
C ILE A 96 -12.17 -5.03 12.00
N ASN A 97 -12.21 -6.34 12.15
CA ASN A 97 -12.90 -7.23 11.22
C ASN A 97 -14.40 -7.21 11.50
N SER A 98 -15.22 -6.81 10.52
CA SER A 98 -16.67 -6.71 10.69
C SER A 98 -17.32 -8.06 11.01
N ALA A 99 -16.73 -9.17 10.55
CA ALA A 99 -17.20 -10.52 10.86
C ALA A 99 -17.04 -10.91 12.35
N GLN A 100 -16.32 -10.11 13.14
CA GLN A 100 -16.10 -10.33 14.58
C GLN A 100 -16.96 -9.46 15.48
N ILE A 101 -17.81 -8.59 14.92
CA ILE A 101 -18.76 -7.76 15.66
C ILE A 101 -20.21 -8.20 15.37
N PRO A 102 -21.14 -8.04 16.31
CA PRO A 102 -22.51 -8.55 16.19
C PRO A 102 -23.43 -7.75 15.24
N GLY A 103 -22.91 -6.69 14.63
CA GLY A 103 -23.63 -5.70 13.82
C GLY A 103 -23.09 -4.30 14.08
N ASP A 104 -23.85 -3.28 13.70
CA ASP A 104 -23.45 -1.89 13.90
C ASP A 104 -23.36 -1.55 15.39
N LEU A 105 -22.28 -0.88 15.78
CA LEU A 105 -22.05 -0.45 17.15
C LEU A 105 -21.72 1.05 17.17
N ASN A 106 -22.20 1.75 18.19
CA ASN A 106 -21.97 3.18 18.39
C ASN A 106 -21.35 3.43 19.75
N ASN A 107 -20.39 4.36 19.81
CA ASN A 107 -19.68 4.76 21.04
C ASN A 107 -19.16 3.57 21.86
N PHE A 108 -18.65 2.54 21.17
CA PHE A 108 -18.34 1.24 21.77
C PHE A 108 -16.89 1.18 22.26
N PRO A 109 -16.64 0.92 23.56
CA PRO A 109 -15.30 0.63 24.07
C PRO A 109 -14.84 -0.75 23.60
N MET A 110 -13.84 -0.77 22.72
CA MET A 110 -13.27 -2.00 22.18
C MET A 110 -11.90 -2.28 22.79
N LEU A 111 -11.70 -3.51 23.26
CA LEU A 111 -10.39 -3.96 23.73
C LEU A 111 -9.45 -4.23 22.55
N VAL A 112 -8.31 -3.57 22.55
CA VAL A 112 -7.19 -3.83 21.65
C VAL A 112 -6.05 -4.43 22.48
N SER A 113 -5.63 -5.65 22.14
CA SER A 113 -4.58 -6.37 22.88
C SER A 113 -3.61 -7.06 21.92
N PHE A 114 -2.32 -6.76 22.06
CA PHE A 114 -1.27 -7.40 21.27
C PHE A 114 0.12 -7.22 21.91
N THR A 115 1.10 -7.97 21.40
CA THR A 115 2.53 -7.74 21.68
C THR A 115 3.23 -7.30 20.40
N ASP A 116 4.01 -6.22 20.46
CA ASP A 116 4.77 -5.70 19.32
C ASP A 116 6.15 -5.19 19.76
N SER A 117 7.20 -5.85 19.28
CA SER A 117 8.58 -5.44 19.55
C SER A 117 8.92 -4.07 18.98
N ASN A 118 8.12 -3.52 18.04
CA ASN A 118 8.28 -2.16 17.57
C ASN A 118 7.85 -1.09 18.58
N LEU A 119 7.20 -1.44 19.69
CA LEU A 119 6.95 -0.48 20.77
C LEU A 119 8.19 -0.26 21.63
N ILE A 120 9.02 -1.30 21.78
CA ILE A 120 10.19 -1.30 22.64
C ILE A 120 11.14 -0.16 22.24
N ASN A 121 11.48 0.71 23.21
CA ASN A 121 12.34 1.89 23.03
C ASN A 121 11.87 2.92 21.99
N LYS A 122 10.63 2.82 21.52
CA LYS A 122 10.06 3.74 20.52
C LYS A 122 8.89 4.55 21.04
N THR A 123 8.20 4.08 22.08
CA THR A 123 7.19 4.84 22.84
C THR A 123 7.80 5.28 24.18
N GLN A 124 7.16 6.21 24.90
CA GLN A 124 7.55 6.53 26.27
C GLN A 124 7.40 5.30 27.16
N SER A 125 8.22 5.17 28.22
CA SER A 125 8.23 3.97 29.06
C SER A 125 6.90 3.67 29.77
N ASN A 126 6.04 4.68 29.91
CA ASN A 126 4.70 4.59 30.48
C ASN A 126 3.58 4.57 29.41
N GLY A 127 3.92 4.62 28.12
CA GLY A 127 2.95 4.65 27.02
C GLY A 127 2.17 5.96 26.90
N ASN A 128 2.58 7.04 27.58
CA ASN A 128 1.84 8.31 27.60
C ASN A 128 1.65 8.93 26.22
N ASP A 129 2.52 8.62 25.26
CA ASP A 129 2.47 9.12 23.90
C ASP A 129 1.63 8.25 22.96
N ILE A 130 1.01 7.17 23.43
CA ILE A 130 0.14 6.35 22.58
C ILE A 130 -1.16 7.12 22.31
N ILE A 131 -1.58 7.17 21.04
CA ILE A 131 -2.84 7.82 20.63
C ILE A 131 -3.48 7.04 19.47
N PHE A 132 -4.81 6.99 19.46
CA PHE A 132 -5.59 6.31 18.44
C PHE A 132 -6.34 7.31 17.58
N ILE A 133 -6.26 7.14 16.25
CA ILE A 133 -6.80 8.05 15.25
C ILE A 133 -7.56 7.23 14.20
N GLU A 134 -8.78 7.62 13.84
CA GLU A 134 -9.52 7.04 12.72
C GLU A 134 -8.92 7.41 11.37
N GLU A 135 -9.34 6.74 10.30
CA GLU A 135 -8.90 7.07 8.94
C GLU A 135 -9.19 8.52 8.54
N ASN A 136 -10.31 9.08 9.04
CA ASN A 136 -10.73 10.47 8.81
C ASN A 136 -9.92 11.51 9.62
N GLY A 137 -9.01 11.09 10.51
CA GLY A 137 -8.22 11.97 11.38
C GLY A 137 -8.82 12.29 12.75
N THR A 138 -9.97 11.71 13.09
CA THR A 138 -10.63 11.86 14.40
C THR A 138 -9.83 11.15 15.48
N ARG A 139 -9.59 11.84 16.59
CA ARG A 139 -8.93 11.26 17.77
C ARG A 139 -9.93 10.43 18.58
N LEU A 140 -9.48 9.26 18.99
CA LEU A 140 -10.26 8.31 19.79
C LEU A 140 -9.81 8.36 21.27
N ASN A 141 -10.80 8.29 22.15
CA ASN A 141 -10.55 8.18 23.59
C ASN A 141 -10.06 6.77 23.90
N HIS A 142 -9.11 6.67 24.83
CA HIS A 142 -8.53 5.40 25.20
C HIS A 142 -8.05 5.38 26.66
N GLU A 143 -7.95 4.16 27.19
CA GLU A 143 -7.39 3.83 28.50
C GLU A 143 -6.45 2.65 28.35
N ILE A 144 -5.20 2.82 28.76
CA ILE A 144 -4.18 1.76 28.77
C ILE A 144 -4.35 0.97 30.07
N GLU A 145 -4.88 -0.24 29.95
CA GLU A 145 -4.97 -1.18 31.07
C GLU A 145 -3.59 -1.76 31.42
N LYS A 146 -2.78 -2.03 30.39
CA LYS A 146 -1.41 -2.54 30.56
C LYS A 146 -0.52 -2.12 29.42
N PHE A 147 0.68 -1.65 29.76
CA PHE A 147 1.77 -1.50 28.81
C PHE A 147 3.08 -2.00 29.44
N ASP A 148 3.74 -2.94 28.77
CA ASP A 148 5.08 -3.40 29.15
C ASP A 148 6.08 -3.01 28.06
N ASN A 149 6.87 -1.97 28.34
CA ASN A 149 7.88 -1.46 27.42
C ASN A 149 9.07 -2.43 27.17
N THR A 150 9.19 -3.50 27.97
CA THR A 150 10.25 -4.51 27.81
C THR A 150 9.84 -5.55 26.77
N THR A 151 8.57 -5.98 26.81
CA THR A 151 8.04 -7.02 25.91
C THR A 151 7.32 -6.42 24.70
N GLY A 152 6.85 -5.18 24.80
CA GLY A 152 5.97 -4.54 23.83
C GLY A 152 4.51 -4.99 23.96
N GLU A 153 4.12 -5.57 25.09
CA GLU A 153 2.72 -5.91 25.38
C GLU A 153 1.90 -4.64 25.61
N LEU A 154 0.78 -4.53 24.93
CA LEU A 154 -0.20 -3.45 25.08
C LEU A 154 -1.60 -4.05 25.21
N VAL A 155 -2.31 -3.64 26.25
CA VAL A 155 -3.73 -3.91 26.50
C VAL A 155 -4.40 -2.56 26.73
N VAL A 156 -5.32 -2.18 25.84
CA VAL A 156 -5.89 -0.83 25.81
C VAL A 156 -7.35 -0.88 25.37
N TRP A 157 -8.19 -0.13 26.07
CA TRP A 157 -9.57 0.13 25.69
C TRP A 157 -9.61 1.36 24.79
N VAL A 158 -10.27 1.27 23.64
CA VAL A 158 -10.41 2.39 22.69
C VAL A 158 -11.89 2.56 22.38
N LYS A 159 -12.43 3.77 22.62
CA LYS A 159 -13.82 4.08 22.29
C LYS A 159 -13.95 4.38 20.80
N ILE A 160 -14.70 3.53 20.10
CA ILE A 160 -14.96 3.69 18.67
C ILE A 160 -16.32 4.37 18.48
N PRO A 161 -16.40 5.54 17.80
CA PRO A 161 -17.64 6.27 17.60
C PRO A 161 -18.68 5.47 16.83
N GLU A 162 -18.25 4.79 15.78
CA GLU A 162 -19.10 4.00 14.87
C GLU A 162 -18.31 2.81 14.34
N LEU A 163 -18.93 1.62 14.37
CA LEU A 163 -18.45 0.42 13.71
C LEU A 163 -19.55 -0.10 12.79
N ASP A 164 -19.19 -0.33 11.54
CA ASP A 164 -20.04 -0.91 10.51
C ASP A 164 -19.98 -2.45 10.59
N GLY A 165 -21.12 -3.09 10.79
CA GLY A 165 -21.25 -4.55 10.87
C GLY A 165 -20.99 -5.29 9.55
N ASP A 166 -21.01 -4.59 8.42
CA ASP A 166 -20.80 -5.13 7.09
C ASP A 166 -19.39 -4.86 6.56
N ASN A 167 -18.71 -3.80 7.01
CA ASN A 167 -17.41 -3.37 6.48
C ASN A 167 -16.30 -3.29 7.54
N ASP A 168 -15.12 -3.83 7.19
CA ASP A 168 -13.93 -3.69 8.04
C ASP A 168 -13.60 -2.22 8.29
N SER A 169 -13.29 -1.90 9.55
CA SER A 169 -12.89 -0.56 9.97
C SER A 169 -11.38 -0.51 10.24
N ILE A 170 -10.74 0.64 9.97
CA ILE A 170 -9.31 0.83 10.21
C ILE A 170 -9.11 2.00 11.17
N ILE A 171 -8.39 1.73 12.25
CA ILE A 171 -7.86 2.76 13.14
C ILE A 171 -6.33 2.71 13.12
N TYR A 172 -5.71 3.83 13.49
CA TYR A 172 -4.27 3.98 13.54
C TYR A 172 -3.82 4.28 14.96
N MET A 173 -2.90 3.48 15.48
CA MET A 173 -2.17 3.78 16.69
C MET A 173 -0.90 4.53 16.33
N TYR A 174 -0.77 5.77 16.80
CA TYR A 174 0.45 6.57 16.70
C TYR A 174 1.23 6.50 18.01
N TYR A 175 2.56 6.51 17.90
CA TYR A 175 3.49 6.54 19.04
C TYR A 175 4.84 7.15 18.61
N GLY A 176 5.73 7.38 19.57
CA GLY A 176 7.06 7.93 19.37
C GLY A 176 7.19 9.42 19.52
N ASN A 177 6.33 10.03 20.34
CA ASN A 177 6.49 11.42 20.77
C ASN A 177 6.99 11.46 22.22
N GLN A 178 8.28 11.73 22.42
CA GLN A 178 8.91 11.69 23.75
C GLN A 178 8.64 12.93 24.62
N THR A 179 7.91 13.91 24.10
CA THR A 179 7.78 15.25 24.72
C THR A 179 6.37 15.58 25.21
N VAL A 180 5.40 14.72 24.93
CA VAL A 180 4.00 14.94 25.29
C VAL A 180 3.67 14.41 26.67
N ASP A 181 2.71 15.08 27.30
CA ASP A 181 2.04 14.57 28.49
C ASP A 181 1.15 13.37 28.16
N ASN A 182 0.53 12.78 29.20
CA ASN A 182 -0.37 11.64 29.07
C ASN A 182 -1.52 11.92 28.08
N GLN A 183 -1.65 11.08 27.05
CA GLN A 183 -2.67 11.18 26.01
C GLN A 183 -3.96 10.39 26.30
N GLN A 184 -4.00 9.59 27.37
CA GLN A 184 -5.18 8.82 27.77
C GLN A 184 -6.35 9.73 28.20
N ARG A 185 -7.57 9.23 28.03
CA ARG A 185 -8.81 9.87 28.49
C ARG A 185 -9.76 8.80 29.06
N PRO A 186 -9.46 8.19 30.21
CA PRO A 186 -10.21 7.04 30.72
C PRO A 186 -11.69 7.34 31.00
N GLU A 187 -12.00 8.49 31.58
CA GLU A 187 -13.39 8.91 31.85
C GLU A 187 -14.21 8.93 30.55
N ASP A 188 -13.70 9.60 29.51
CA ASP A 188 -14.37 9.71 28.22
C ASP A 188 -14.50 8.36 27.46
N VAL A 189 -13.77 7.30 27.85
CA VAL A 189 -13.91 5.95 27.27
C VAL A 189 -15.21 5.31 27.71
N TRP A 190 -15.50 5.38 29.01
CA TRP A 190 -16.62 4.66 29.63
C TRP A 190 -17.90 5.48 29.73
N ASP A 191 -17.83 6.79 29.50
CA ASP A 191 -19.02 7.64 29.50
C ASP A 191 -20.04 7.19 28.43
N GLU A 192 -21.20 6.76 28.89
CA GLU A 192 -22.39 6.55 28.07
C GLU A 192 -22.94 7.96 27.76
N ASN A 193 -22.68 8.49 26.56
CA ASN A 193 -23.29 9.76 26.14
C ASN A 193 -24.82 9.69 26.21
#